data_AF-A0A0J9HHC8-F1
#
_entry.id   AF-A0A0J9HHC8-F1
#
_cell.length_a   1.000
_cell.length_b   1.000
_cell.length_c   1.000
_cell.angle_alpha   90.00
_cell.angle_beta   90.00
_cell.angle_gamma   90.00
#
_symmetry.space_group_name_H-M   'P 1'
#
loop_
_entity.id
_entity.type
_entity.pdbx_description
1 polymer ?
#
loop_
_entity_poly.entity_id
_entity_poly.type
_entity_poly.pdbx_seq_one_letter_code
_entity_poly.pdbx_strand_id
1 'polypeptide(L)'
;MTSAGASNNKHYSQITPPSSPYSPGRTYRLLGSPSNQAYLPHEELKRFLKQSHTNSHDSLYSRENLKRFERKMDEIKRLARDIVKPLMRNFLELDLRSLSGSGTEDAGGVLLPYLTCTRMEDGDYPWE
;
A
#
# COMPACT_ATOMS: atom_id res chain seq x y z
N MET A 1 26.28 -23.99 45.24
CA MET A 1 25.62 -24.80 44.19
C MET A 1 24.13 -24.69 44.48
N THR A 2 23.23 -24.09 43.70
CA THR A 2 23.18 -23.54 42.34
C THR A 2 22.02 -22.54 42.32
N SER A 3 22.23 -21.35 41.72
CA SER A 3 21.21 -20.34 41.51
C SER A 3 20.20 -20.80 40.45
N ALA A 4 18.91 -20.75 40.76
CA ALA A 4 17.84 -20.95 39.79
C ALA A 4 17.64 -19.66 38.99
N GLY A 5 18.02 -19.68 37.71
CA GLY A 5 17.79 -18.60 36.77
C GLY A 5 16.31 -18.53 36.37
N ALA A 6 15.65 -17.42 36.70
CA ALA A 6 14.30 -17.14 36.23
C ALA A 6 14.37 -16.65 34.76
N SER A 7 13.90 -17.50 33.85
CA SER A 7 13.74 -17.20 32.42
C SER A 7 12.66 -16.14 32.20
N ASN A 8 13.08 -14.91 31.89
CA ASN A 8 12.20 -13.80 31.57
C ASN A 8 11.70 -13.93 30.12
N ASN A 9 10.50 -14.49 29.93
CA ASN A 9 9.87 -14.66 28.63
C ASN A 9 9.17 -13.34 28.22
N LYS A 10 9.89 -12.47 27.52
CA LYS A 10 9.33 -11.22 26.97
C LYS A 10 8.48 -11.55 25.74
N HIS A 11 7.17 -11.68 25.93
CA HIS A 11 6.20 -11.59 24.84
C HIS A 11 6.29 -10.19 24.23
N TYR A 12 6.91 -10.06 23.06
CA TYR A 12 6.76 -8.87 22.25
C TYR A 12 5.34 -8.90 21.66
N SER A 13 4.40 -8.24 22.32
CA SER A 13 3.13 -7.88 21.71
C SER A 13 3.43 -7.01 20.51
N GLN A 14 3.34 -7.60 19.31
CA GLN A 14 3.51 -6.90 18.05
C GLN A 14 2.38 -5.88 17.92
N ILE A 15 2.69 -4.61 18.21
CA ILE A 15 1.77 -3.48 18.03
C ILE A 15 1.60 -3.31 16.52
N THR A 16 0.53 -3.87 15.97
CA THR A 16 0.13 -3.60 14.57
C THR A 16 -0.30 -2.13 14.49
N PRO A 17 0.35 -1.29 13.68
CA PRO A 17 -0.06 0.10 13.55
C PRO A 17 -1.50 0.18 13.02
N PRO A 18 -2.30 1.17 13.45
CA PRO A 18 -3.66 1.34 12.96
C PRO A 18 -3.64 1.45 11.44
N SER A 19 -4.50 0.68 10.77
CA SER A 19 -4.63 0.73 9.32
C SER A 19 -5.04 2.15 8.93
N SER A 20 -4.10 2.88 8.33
CA SER A 20 -4.38 4.20 7.73
C SER A 20 -5.61 4.09 6.82
N PRO A 21 -6.52 5.07 6.84
CA PRO A 21 -7.75 5.03 6.05
C PRO A 21 -7.41 4.73 4.58
N TYR A 22 -8.20 3.84 3.98
CA TYR A 22 -8.01 3.42 2.60
C TYR A 22 -8.09 4.66 1.68
N SER A 23 -6.96 5.00 1.05
CA SER A 23 -6.85 6.10 0.12
C SER A 23 -6.49 5.54 -1.26
N PRO A 24 -7.39 5.63 -2.25
CA PRO A 24 -7.10 5.18 -3.62
C PRO A 24 -5.82 5.81 -4.18
N GLY A 25 -5.54 7.09 -3.88
CA GLY A 25 -4.32 7.78 -4.30
C GLY A 25 -3.04 7.12 -3.77
N ARG A 26 -3.04 6.67 -2.50
CA ARG A 26 -1.91 5.91 -1.95
C ARG A 26 -1.70 4.59 -2.69
N THR A 27 -2.78 3.90 -3.04
CA THR A 27 -2.71 2.66 -3.84
C THR A 27 -2.13 2.93 -5.23
N TYR A 28 -2.59 3.96 -5.93
CA TYR A 28 -2.04 4.30 -7.25
C TYR A 28 -0.57 4.70 -7.19
N ARG A 29 -0.14 5.47 -6.18
CA ARG A 29 1.29 5.79 -5.96
C ARG A 29 2.12 4.55 -5.67
N LEU A 30 1.57 3.61 -4.90
CA LEU A 30 2.23 2.32 -4.62
C LEU A 30 2.41 1.51 -5.91
N LEU A 31 1.35 1.40 -6.73
CA LEU A 31 1.38 0.69 -8.01
C LEU A 31 2.28 1.36 -9.06
N GLY A 32 2.34 2.70 -9.05
CA GLY A 32 3.16 3.50 -9.96
C GLY A 32 4.63 3.59 -9.55
N SER A 33 4.99 3.08 -8.37
CA SER A 33 6.34 3.19 -7.83
C SER A 33 7.37 2.48 -8.73
N PRO A 34 8.51 3.14 -9.04
CA PRO A 34 9.60 2.49 -9.78
C PRO A 34 10.35 1.46 -8.93
N SER A 35 10.14 1.45 -7.60
CA SER A 35 10.80 0.50 -6.70
C SER A 35 10.07 -0.85 -6.68
N ASN A 36 10.78 -1.90 -7.10
CA ASN A 36 10.26 -3.27 -7.02
C ASN A 36 10.12 -3.79 -5.57
N GLN A 37 10.64 -3.08 -4.57
CA GLN A 37 10.51 -3.41 -3.15
C GLN A 37 9.36 -2.66 -2.46
N ALA A 38 8.68 -1.74 -3.15
CA ALA A 38 7.61 -0.93 -2.54
C ALA A 38 6.37 -1.76 -2.17
N TYR A 39 6.09 -2.82 -2.93
CA TYR A 39 4.98 -3.74 -2.69
C TYR A 39 5.48 -5.18 -2.74
N LEU A 40 5.24 -5.96 -1.68
CA LEU A 40 5.64 -7.36 -1.54
C LEU A 40 7.13 -7.61 -1.81
N PRO A 41 8.03 -7.26 -0.87
CA PRO A 41 9.44 -7.60 -0.92
C PRO A 41 9.67 -9.11 -0.86
N HIS A 42 10.91 -9.53 -1.15
CA HIS A 42 11.34 -10.94 -1.18
C HIS A 42 10.86 -11.75 0.03
N GLU A 43 11.04 -11.20 1.23
CA GLU A 43 10.66 -11.88 2.48
C GLU A 43 9.15 -12.07 2.60
N GLU A 44 8.33 -11.16 2.07
CA GLU A 44 6.87 -11.30 2.05
C GLU A 44 6.40 -12.32 1.01
N LEU A 45 7.03 -12.36 -0.17
CA LEU A 45 6.77 -13.40 -1.19
C LEU A 45 7.11 -14.79 -0.66
N LYS A 46 8.24 -14.91 0.04
CA LYS A 46 8.67 -16.12 0.72
C LYS A 46 7.73 -16.52 1.85
N ARG A 47 7.29 -15.57 2.68
CA ARG A 47 6.26 -15.81 3.71
C ARG A 47 4.97 -16.32 3.09
N PHE A 48 4.48 -15.68 2.03
CA PHE A 48 3.28 -16.09 1.31
C PHE A 48 3.34 -17.55 0.83
N LEU A 49 4.45 -17.95 0.20
CA LEU A 49 4.64 -19.34 -0.26
C LEU A 49 4.73 -20.34 0.90
N LYS A 50 5.27 -19.91 2.05
CA LYS A 50 5.32 -20.73 3.27
C LYS A 50 3.98 -20.77 4.01
N GLN A 51 3.13 -19.76 3.81
CA GLN A 51 1.88 -19.60 4.53
C GLN A 51 0.80 -20.57 4.03
N SER A 52 0.98 -21.30 2.91
CA SER A 52 -0.02 -22.20 2.31
C SER A 52 -0.90 -22.94 3.34
N HIS A 53 -2.08 -22.37 3.61
CA HIS A 53 -3.15 -22.88 4.49
C HIS A 53 -4.14 -23.77 3.73
N THR A 54 -3.77 -24.25 2.54
CA THR A 54 -4.66 -25.11 1.77
C THR A 54 -4.66 -26.49 2.41
N ASN A 55 -5.82 -27.15 2.49
CA ASN A 55 -5.97 -28.53 2.99
C ASN A 55 -5.17 -29.59 2.18
N SER A 56 -4.19 -29.18 1.37
CA SER A 56 -3.27 -30.02 0.63
C SER A 56 -1.91 -30.03 1.33
N HIS A 57 -1.43 -31.23 1.60
CA HIS A 57 -0.35 -31.56 2.53
C HIS A 57 1.06 -31.20 2.02
N ASP A 58 1.21 -30.23 1.11
CA ASP A 58 2.52 -29.87 0.55
C ASP A 58 2.79 -28.37 0.56
N SER A 59 3.93 -28.02 1.14
CA SER A 59 4.46 -26.66 1.11
C SER A 59 4.81 -26.30 -0.33
N LEU A 60 4.14 -25.29 -0.89
CA LEU A 60 4.46 -24.76 -2.24
C LEU A 60 5.83 -24.05 -2.28
N TYR A 61 6.46 -23.88 -1.12
CA TYR A 61 7.78 -23.28 -1.00
C TYR A 61 8.86 -24.22 -1.58
N SER A 62 9.32 -23.89 -2.78
CA SER A 62 10.57 -24.38 -3.35
C SER A 62 11.38 -23.20 -3.87
N ARG A 63 12.70 -23.37 -4.00
CA ARG A 63 13.58 -22.32 -4.56
C ARG A 63 13.16 -21.93 -5.97
N GLU A 64 12.74 -22.91 -6.76
CA GLU A 64 12.28 -22.71 -8.13
C GLU A 64 10.95 -21.96 -8.18
N ASN A 65 10.01 -22.30 -7.29
CA ASN A 65 8.71 -21.62 -7.20
C ASN A 65 8.84 -20.18 -6.73
N LEU A 66 9.73 -19.91 -5.76
CA LEU A 66 10.03 -18.55 -5.31
C LEU A 66 10.55 -17.69 -6.46
N LYS A 67 11.52 -18.21 -7.23
CA LYS A 67 12.07 -17.51 -8.39
C LYS A 67 11.03 -17.26 -9.49
N ARG A 68 10.14 -18.23 -9.74
CA ARG A 68 9.02 -18.08 -10.68
C ARG A 68 8.02 -17.03 -10.20
N PHE A 69 7.70 -17.02 -8.91
CA PHE A 69 6.77 -16.09 -8.30
C PHE A 69 7.30 -14.65 -8.33
N GLU A 70 8.59 -14.45 -8.02
CA GLU A 70 9.25 -13.14 -8.16
C GLU A 70 9.15 -12.61 -9.59
N ARG A 71 9.51 -13.44 -10.58
CA ARG A 71 9.43 -13.03 -11.99
C ARG A 71 8.00 -12.69 -12.41
N LYS A 72 7.01 -13.45 -11.93
CA LYS A 72 5.59 -13.16 -12.23
C LYS A 72 5.12 -11.88 -11.54
N MET A 73 5.56 -11.65 -10.32
CA MET A 73 5.27 -10.43 -9.57
C MET A 73 5.87 -9.20 -10.26
N ASP A 74 7.09 -9.30 -10.77
CA ASP A 74 7.74 -8.22 -11.54
C ASP A 74 6.96 -7.88 -12.82
N GLU A 75 6.43 -8.89 -13.51
CA GLU A 75 5.56 -8.71 -14.68
C GLU A 75 4.26 -7.98 -14.29
N ILE A 76 3.61 -8.39 -13.21
CA ILE A 76 2.37 -7.75 -12.71
C ILE A 76 2.65 -6.31 -12.30
N LYS A 77 3.74 -6.05 -11.56
CA LYS A 77 4.17 -4.70 -11.16
C LYS A 77 4.41 -3.82 -12.38
N ARG A 78 5.03 -4.36 -13.44
CA ARG A 78 5.22 -3.64 -14.70
C ARG A 78 3.91 -3.25 -15.35
N LEU A 79 2.98 -4.19 -15.50
CA LEU A 79 1.66 -3.92 -16.07
C LEU A 79 0.86 -2.90 -15.23
N ALA A 80 0.92 -3.03 -13.91
CA ALA A 80 0.27 -2.08 -13.00
C ALA A 80 0.82 -0.66 -13.20
N ARG A 81 2.14 -0.49 -13.29
CA ARG A 81 2.76 0.82 -13.60
C ARG A 81 2.25 1.40 -14.90
N ASP A 82 2.16 0.59 -15.96
CA ASP A 82 1.69 1.04 -17.27
C ASP A 82 0.23 1.53 -17.20
N ILE A 83 -0.63 0.83 -16.46
CA ILE A 83 -2.05 1.18 -16.26
C ILE A 83 -2.20 2.47 -15.45
N VAL A 84 -1.44 2.63 -14.37
CA VAL A 84 -1.58 3.82 -13.50
C VAL A 84 -0.76 5.02 -13.99
N LYS A 85 0.07 4.87 -15.01
CA LYS A 85 0.92 5.95 -15.55
C LYS A 85 0.16 7.23 -15.93
N PRO A 86 -1.04 7.17 -16.56
CA PRO A 86 -1.83 8.37 -16.80
C PRO A 86 -2.31 9.01 -15.50
N LEU A 87 -2.74 8.19 -14.51
CA LEU A 87 -3.20 8.65 -13.21
C LEU A 87 -2.10 9.36 -12.42
N MET A 88 -0.86 8.88 -12.50
CA MET A 88 0.31 9.49 -11.85
C MET A 88 0.73 10.85 -12.42
N ARG A 89 0.17 11.27 -13.56
CA ARG A 89 0.37 12.62 -14.13
C ARG A 89 -0.75 13.60 -13.78
N ASN A 90 -1.77 13.16 -13.04
CA ASN A 90 -2.83 14.04 -12.53
C ASN A 90 -2.39 14.64 -11.19
N PHE A 91 -2.40 15.97 -11.10
CA PHE A 91 -2.02 16.71 -9.89
C PHE A 91 -3.22 17.03 -8.98
N LEU A 92 -4.33 16.30 -9.12
CA LEU A 92 -5.55 16.48 -8.32
C LEU A 92 -5.43 15.83 -6.93
N GLU A 93 -4.26 15.93 -6.31
CA GLU A 93 -4.08 15.49 -4.93
C GLU A 93 -4.19 16.71 -4.01
N LEU A 94 -5.25 16.71 -3.20
CA LEU A 94 -5.44 17.71 -2.16
C LEU A 94 -4.39 17.49 -1.07
N ASP A 95 -3.29 18.26 -1.08
CA ASP A 95 -2.30 18.21 -0.01
C ASP A 95 -2.80 18.95 1.23
N LEU A 96 -3.52 18.20 2.07
CA LEU A 96 -4.00 18.67 3.37
C LEU A 96 -2.86 19.08 4.33
N ARG A 97 -1.60 18.68 4.06
CA ARG A 97 -0.45 19.06 4.89
C ARG A 97 0.03 20.47 4.58
N SER A 98 -0.02 20.90 3.31
CA SER A 98 0.24 22.30 2.94
C SER A 98 -0.78 23.28 3.54
N LEU A 99 -1.98 22.80 3.88
CA LEU A 99 -3.05 23.59 4.49
C LEU A 99 -2.93 23.69 6.02
N SER A 100 -2.01 22.95 6.63
CA SER A 100 -1.70 23.00 8.07
C SER A 100 -0.62 24.05 8.41
N GLY A 101 -0.10 24.77 7.41
CA GLY A 101 1.12 25.58 7.52
C GLY A 101 0.97 27.04 7.13
N SER A 102 -0.10 27.71 7.57
CA SER A 102 -0.11 29.17 7.62
C SER A 102 -0.97 29.58 8.82
N GLY A 103 -0.29 30.09 9.86
CA GLY A 103 -0.88 30.39 11.15
C GLY A 103 -2.15 31.22 11.06
N THR A 104 -3.21 30.71 11.66
CA THR A 104 -4.19 31.53 12.38
C THR A 104 -4.86 30.58 13.35
N GLU A 105 -4.38 30.63 14.57
CA GLU A 105 -4.81 29.84 15.73
C GLU A 105 -6.20 30.26 16.28
N ASP A 106 -6.96 31.07 15.55
CA ASP A 106 -8.30 31.53 15.93
C ASP A 106 -9.27 31.54 14.72
N ALA A 107 -9.81 30.37 14.37
CA ALA A 107 -11.15 30.17 13.78
C ALA A 107 -11.30 28.71 13.31
N GLY A 108 -12.25 27.98 13.88
CA GLY A 108 -12.53 26.58 13.54
C GLY A 108 -13.05 26.39 12.10
N GLY A 109 -12.15 26.32 11.14
CA GLY A 109 -12.49 25.95 9.76
C GLY A 109 -11.24 25.83 8.90
N VAL A 110 -10.89 24.60 8.52
CA VAL A 110 -9.90 24.32 7.48
C VAL A 110 -10.40 24.99 6.19
N LEU A 111 -9.77 26.10 5.80
CA LEU A 111 -10.12 26.82 4.57
C LEU A 111 -9.59 26.03 3.36
N LEU A 112 -10.38 25.05 2.90
CA LEU A 112 -10.09 24.33 1.67
C LEU A 112 -10.18 25.32 0.49
N PRO A 113 -9.15 25.47 -0.37
CA PRO A 113 -9.36 26.03 -1.70
C PRO A 113 -10.29 25.05 -2.42
N TYR A 114 -11.54 25.46 -2.61
CA TYR A 114 -12.64 24.61 -3.03
C TYR A 114 -12.29 23.85 -4.32
N LEU A 115 -12.44 22.53 -4.28
CA LEU A 115 -12.46 21.68 -5.46
C LEU A 115 -13.91 21.56 -5.91
N THR A 116 -14.23 22.08 -7.09
CA THR A 116 -15.57 21.92 -7.68
C THR A 116 -15.66 20.56 -8.35
N CYS A 117 -16.34 19.61 -7.73
CA CYS A 117 -16.70 18.34 -8.37
C CYS A 117 -17.96 18.56 -9.21
N THR A 118 -17.85 18.43 -10.53
CA THR A 118 -19.01 18.36 -11.42
C THR A 118 -19.33 16.89 -11.68
N ARG A 119 -20.58 16.48 -11.41
CA ARG A 119 -21.10 15.17 -11.81
C ARG A 119 -21.45 15.25 -13.29
N MET A 120 -20.92 14.32 -14.08
CA MET A 120 -21.29 14.12 -15.49
C MET A 120 -22.40 13.05 -15.55
N GLU A 121 -23.46 13.30 -16.31
CA GLU A 121 -24.56 12.37 -16.62
C GLU A 121 -24.45 11.84 -18.06
N ASP A 122 -25.25 10.82 -18.40
CA ASP A 122 -25.30 10.27 -19.74
C ASP A 122 -25.81 11.34 -20.73
N GLY A 123 -24.97 11.71 -21.71
CA GLY A 123 -25.23 12.80 -22.66
C GLY A 123 -24.35 14.05 -22.49
N ASP A 124 -23.57 14.13 -21.40
CA ASP A 124 -22.63 15.25 -21.19
C ASP A 124 -21.32 15.11 -21.97
N TYR A 125 -21.10 13.97 -22.63
CA TYR A 125 -19.94 13.73 -23.47
C TYR A 125 -20.24 14.11 -24.93
N PRO A 126 -19.45 14.98 -25.56
CA PRO A 126 -19.69 15.45 -26.94
C PRO A 126 -19.39 14.41 -28.03
N TRP A 127 -19.09 13.16 -27.65
CA TRP A 127 -18.71 12.07 -28.56
C TRP A 127 -19.67 10.88 -28.48
N GLU A 128 -20.86 11.05 -27.88
CA GLU A 128 -22.01 10.18 -28.10
C GLU A 128 -22.68 10.52 -29.45
#